data_AF-A0A6I9XK41-F1
#
_entry.id   AF-A0A6I9XK41-F1
#
_cell.length_a   1.000
_cell.length_b   1.000
_cell.length_c   1.000
_cell.angle_alpha   90.00
_cell.angle_beta   90.00
_cell.angle_gamma   90.00
#
_symmetry.space_group_name_H-M   'P 1'
#
loop_
_entity.id
_entity.type
_entity.pdbx_description
1 polymer ?
#
loop_
_entity_poly.entity_id
_entity_poly.type
_entity_poly.pdbx_seq_one_letter_code
_entity_poly.pdbx_strand_id
1 'polypeptide(L)'
;MFYLQQLMAINYLGSVYPTRAVVGKMKERRMGRIVFVSSQAGQIGLYGYSAYSATKYALRGLAESLNMEVKPYNIGLTIAYPPDTDTPGYAEESQNKVMFLGIFRLVSLYFTAGFDSIVRRCMIEKEKSEKTD
;
A
#
# COMPACT_ATOMS: atom_id res chain seq x y z
N MET A 1 1.07 22.91 1.19
CA MET A 1 2.10 22.65 2.22
C MET A 1 1.51 21.97 3.45
N PHE A 2 0.49 22.55 4.10
CA PHE A 2 -0.09 22.05 5.35
C PHE A 2 -0.61 20.61 5.30
N TYR A 3 -1.28 20.20 4.22
CA TYR A 3 -1.81 18.83 4.08
C TYR A 3 -0.73 17.74 4.14
N LEU A 4 0.41 17.93 3.46
CA LEU A 4 1.50 16.95 3.46
C LEU A 4 2.12 16.81 4.85
N GLN A 5 2.33 17.94 5.53
CA GLN A 5 2.84 17.96 6.90
C GLN A 5 1.86 17.29 7.86
N GLN A 6 0.56 17.56 7.72
CA GLN A 6 -0.49 16.94 8.52
C GLN A 6 -0.53 15.42 8.33
N LEU A 7 -0.47 14.93 7.09
CA LEU A 7 -0.40 13.49 6.82
C LEU A 7 0.82 12.85 7.47
N MET A 8 1.98 13.49 7.39
CA MET A 8 3.21 12.98 8.02
C MET A 8 3.10 13.00 9.55
N ALA A 9 2.53 14.06 10.11
CA ALA A 9 2.31 14.19 11.55
C ALA A 9 1.38 13.08 12.06
N ILE A 10 0.30 12.79 11.34
CA ILE A 10 -0.67 11.76 11.73
C ILE A 10 -0.09 10.36 11.50
N ASN A 11 0.32 10.04 10.27
CA ASN A 11 0.62 8.66 9.90
C ASN A 11 1.98 8.20 10.43
N TYR A 12 3.01 9.04 10.31
CA TYR A 12 4.36 8.67 10.70
C TYR A 12 4.65 9.06 12.14
N LEU A 13 4.57 10.36 12.46
CA LEU A 13 4.90 10.84 13.80
C LEU A 13 3.93 10.31 14.87
N GLY A 14 2.67 10.09 14.50
CA GLY A 14 1.68 9.42 15.34
C GLY A 14 2.08 7.99 15.74
N SER A 15 2.94 7.31 14.99
CA SER A 15 3.53 6.03 15.41
C SER A 15 4.86 6.21 16.15
N VAL A 16 5.68 7.19 15.74
CA VAL A 16 6.98 7.48 16.36
C VAL A 16 6.84 7.88 17.82
N TYR A 17 5.96 8.84 18.14
CA TYR A 17 5.90 9.40 19.49
C TYR A 17 5.42 8.40 20.55
N PRO A 18 4.32 7.64 20.35
CA PRO A 18 3.91 6.63 21.33
C PRO A 18 4.97 5.55 21.49
N THR A 19 5.60 5.13 20.38
CA THR A 19 6.70 4.15 20.42
C THR A 19 7.85 4.64 21.26
N ARG A 20 8.31 5.88 21.03
CA ARG A 20 9.40 6.49 21.80
C ARG A 20 9.05 6.59 23.29
N ALA A 21 7.80 6.89 23.62
CA ALA A 21 7.35 6.99 25.01
C ALA A 21 7.41 5.64 25.75
N VAL A 22 7.13 4.52 25.06
CA VAL A 22 7.03 3.20 25.72
C VAL A 22 8.29 2.34 25.59
N VAL A 23 9.08 2.52 24.52
CA VAL A 23 10.17 1.59 24.14
C VAL A 23 11.25 1.49 25.22
N GLY A 24 11.57 2.58 25.92
CA GLY A 24 12.54 2.56 27.02
C GLY A 24 12.12 1.61 28.14
N LYS A 25 10.87 1.74 28.59
CA LYS A 25 10.30 0.83 29.61
C LYS A 25 10.13 -0.60 29.11
N MET A 26 9.89 -0.81 27.81
CA MET A 26 9.91 -2.16 27.22
C MET A 26 11.31 -2.79 27.29
N LYS A 27 12.36 -2.00 27.03
CA LYS A 27 13.76 -2.45 27.09
C LYS A 27 14.17 -2.81 28.50
N GLU A 28 13.82 -1.97 29.49
CA GLU A 28 14.08 -2.24 30.92
C GLU A 28 13.50 -3.59 31.38
N ARG A 29 12.24 -3.86 31.03
CA ARG A 29 11.57 -5.12 31.41
C ARG A 29 11.86 -6.31 30.48
N ARG A 30 12.64 -6.11 29.42
CA ARG A 30 12.95 -7.09 28.36
C ARG A 30 11.74 -7.86 27.83
N MET A 31 10.63 -7.16 27.64
CA MET A 31 9.37 -7.76 27.19
C MET A 31 8.50 -6.70 26.52
N GLY A 32 7.97 -7.00 25.34
CA GLY A 32 6.99 -6.12 24.70
C GLY A 32 6.70 -6.50 23.27
N ARG A 33 5.63 -5.93 22.73
CA ARG A 33 5.30 -6.05 21.32
C ARG A 33 4.77 -4.73 20.78
N ILE A 34 5.27 -4.34 19.62
CA ILE A 34 4.87 -3.14 18.89
C ILE A 34 4.27 -3.59 17.57
N VAL A 35 3.10 -3.06 17.23
CA VAL A 35 2.45 -3.31 15.95
C VAL A 35 2.18 -1.98 15.26
N PHE A 36 2.78 -1.77 14.09
CA PHE A 36 2.47 -0.65 13.24
C PHE A 36 1.43 -1.04 12.19
N VAL A 37 0.50 -0.14 11.92
CA VAL A 37 -0.53 -0.30 10.89
C VAL A 37 -0.18 0.61 9.72
N SER A 38 0.40 0.02 8.68
CA SER A 38 0.70 0.72 7.44
C SER A 38 -0.48 0.61 6.47
N SER A 39 -0.24 0.24 5.22
CA SER A 39 -1.23 0.03 4.16
C SER A 39 -0.55 -0.70 2.99
N GLN A 40 -1.30 -1.37 2.12
CA GLN A 40 -0.75 -1.84 0.84
C GLN A 40 0.00 -0.73 0.07
N ALA A 41 -0.46 0.53 0.17
CA ALA A 41 0.22 1.71 -0.38
C ALA A 41 1.59 2.02 0.26
N GLY A 42 1.98 1.31 1.32
CA GLY A 42 3.30 1.33 1.93
C GLY A 42 4.28 0.30 1.35
N GLN A 43 3.82 -0.52 0.40
CA GLN A 43 4.61 -1.55 -0.29
C GLN A 43 4.80 -1.24 -1.77
N ILE A 44 3.78 -0.65 -2.40
CA ILE A 44 3.79 -0.21 -3.80
C ILE A 44 3.28 1.23 -3.91
N GLY A 45 3.85 2.00 -4.84
CA GLY A 45 3.37 3.34 -5.15
C GLY A 45 2.05 3.29 -5.91
N LEU A 46 1.01 3.89 -5.36
CA LEU A 46 -0.30 3.97 -6.01
C LEU A 46 -0.52 5.36 -6.62
N TYR A 47 -0.92 5.38 -7.89
CA TYR A 47 -1.29 6.62 -8.58
C TYR A 47 -2.37 7.36 -7.79
N GLY A 48 -2.22 8.67 -7.62
CA GLY A 48 -3.15 9.51 -6.84
C GLY A 48 -2.91 9.49 -5.33
N TYR A 49 -2.04 8.61 -4.81
CA TYR A 49 -1.75 8.49 -3.37
C TYR A 49 -0.31 8.87 -3.05
N SER A 50 0.38 9.72 -3.82
CA SER A 50 1.81 10.02 -3.63
C SER A 50 2.14 10.48 -2.21
N ALA A 51 1.36 11.43 -1.67
CA ALA A 51 1.52 11.93 -0.31
C ALA A 51 1.26 10.85 0.76
N TYR A 52 0.16 10.13 0.63
CA TYR A 52 -0.23 9.08 1.58
C TYR A 52 0.75 7.90 1.55
N SER A 53 1.07 7.39 0.36
CA SER A 53 2.01 6.29 0.13
C SER A 53 3.37 6.63 0.74
N ALA A 54 3.90 7.84 0.52
CA ALA A 54 5.17 8.27 1.12
C ALA A 54 5.16 8.13 2.66
N THR A 55 4.07 8.52 3.33
CA THR A 55 3.96 8.37 4.79
C THR A 55 3.91 6.91 5.24
N LYS A 56 3.30 6.02 4.45
CA LYS A 56 3.18 4.59 4.75
C LYS A 56 4.46 3.81 4.44
N TYR A 57 5.24 4.25 3.46
CA TYR A 57 6.62 3.80 3.23
C TYR A 57 7.55 4.22 4.37
N ALA A 58 7.39 5.44 4.90
CA ALA A 58 8.19 5.90 6.04
C ALA A 58 8.00 4.99 7.28
N LEU A 59 6.78 4.52 7.53
CA LEU A 59 6.52 3.53 8.59
C LEU A 59 7.24 2.19 8.36
N ARG A 60 7.38 1.76 7.12
CA ARG A 60 8.15 0.55 6.79
C ARG A 60 9.62 0.72 7.14
N GLY A 61 10.24 1.83 6.73
CA GLY A 61 11.62 2.13 7.09
C GLY A 61 11.81 2.16 8.61
N LEU A 62 10.91 2.82 9.33
CA LEU A 62 10.92 2.84 10.80
C LEU A 62 10.79 1.44 11.39
N ALA A 63 9.86 0.62 10.90
CA ALA A 63 9.64 -0.74 11.38
C ALA A 63 10.89 -1.62 11.21
N GLU A 64 11.48 -1.60 10.02
CA GLU A 64 12.67 -2.40 9.69
C GLU A 64 13.86 -2.01 10.57
N SER A 65 14.15 -0.71 10.68
CA SER A 65 15.23 -0.21 11.53
C SER A 65 14.98 -0.49 13.02
N LEU A 66 13.80 -0.12 13.53
CA LEU A 66 13.49 -0.26 14.96
C LEU A 66 13.46 -1.72 15.41
N ASN A 67 12.99 -2.64 14.55
CA ASN A 67 12.99 -4.07 14.87
C ASN A 67 14.42 -4.57 15.18
N MET A 68 15.42 -4.13 14.41
CA MET A 68 16.83 -4.49 14.66
C MET A 68 17.33 -3.91 16.00
N GLU A 69 16.92 -2.69 16.35
CA GLU A 69 17.31 -2.04 17.61
C GLU A 69 16.68 -2.69 18.85
N VAL A 70 15.45 -3.20 18.75
CA VAL A 70 14.69 -3.70 19.92
C VAL A 70 14.77 -5.21 20.08
N LYS A 71 15.11 -5.96 19.03
CA LYS A 71 15.23 -7.43 19.06
C LYS A 71 16.15 -7.97 20.17
N PRO A 72 17.34 -7.37 20.47
CA PRO A 72 18.18 -7.83 21.59
C PRO A 72 17.51 -7.73 22.97
N TYR A 73 16.49 -6.87 23.10
CA TYR A 73 15.75 -6.65 24.33
C TYR A 73 14.49 -7.52 24.44
N ASN A 74 14.35 -8.56 23.60
CA ASN A 74 13.17 -9.43 23.60
C ASN A 74 11.84 -8.67 23.40
N ILE A 75 11.89 -7.68 22.51
CA ILE A 75 10.73 -6.91 22.05
C ILE A 75 10.47 -7.31 20.61
N GLY A 76 9.23 -7.72 20.31
CA GLY A 76 8.80 -8.00 18.95
C GLY A 76 8.25 -6.76 18.26
N LEU A 77 8.56 -6.57 16.99
CA LEU A 77 7.91 -5.57 16.15
C LEU A 77 7.25 -6.25 14.95
N THR A 78 6.03 -5.83 14.63
CA THR A 78 5.30 -6.30 13.45
C THR A 78 4.71 -5.09 12.73
N ILE A 79 4.72 -5.12 11.40
CA ILE A 79 4.05 -4.12 10.58
C ILE A 79 2.98 -4.82 9.73
N ALA A 80 1.75 -4.33 9.83
CA ALA A 80 0.62 -4.80 9.06
C ALA A 80 0.42 -3.91 7.83
N TYR A 81 0.04 -4.51 6.70
CA TYR A 81 -0.25 -3.80 5.45
C TYR A 81 -1.69 -4.11 4.99
N PRO A 82 -2.73 -3.56 5.65
CA PRO A 82 -4.10 -3.80 5.23
C PRO A 82 -4.35 -3.25 3.82
N PRO A 83 -5.10 -3.99 2.98
CA PRO A 83 -5.73 -3.45 1.78
C PRO A 83 -7.00 -2.67 2.15
N ASP A 84 -7.83 -2.35 1.16
CA ASP A 84 -9.19 -1.84 1.38
C ASP A 84 -9.92 -2.71 2.41
N THR A 85 -10.37 -2.09 3.48
CA THR A 85 -10.96 -2.76 4.64
C THR A 85 -12.35 -2.18 4.88
N ASP A 86 -13.34 -3.05 5.07
CA ASP A 86 -14.72 -2.65 5.33
C ASP A 86 -14.82 -1.88 6.66
N THR A 87 -14.82 -0.56 6.53
CA THR A 87 -14.85 0.39 7.64
C THR A 87 -15.70 1.60 7.24
N PRO A 88 -16.32 2.30 8.20
CA PRO A 88 -17.05 3.53 7.90
C PRO A 88 -16.21 4.57 7.13
N GLY A 89 -14.93 4.70 7.46
CA GLY A 89 -14.02 5.60 6.76
C GLY A 89 -13.76 5.20 5.30
N TYR A 90 -13.70 3.90 4.99
CA TYR A 90 -13.59 3.45 3.60
C TYR A 90 -14.87 3.71 2.80
N ALA A 91 -16.04 3.60 3.41
CA ALA A 91 -17.32 3.92 2.77
C ALA A 91 -17.39 5.40 2.36
N GLU A 92 -16.94 6.31 3.23
CA GLU A 92 -16.83 7.74 2.93
C GLU A 92 -15.80 8.02 1.81
N GLU A 93 -14.62 7.42 1.89
CA GLU A 93 -13.57 7.57 0.87
C GLU A 93 -14.05 7.07 -0.52
N SER A 94 -14.81 5.98 -0.53
CA SER A 94 -15.33 5.34 -1.75
C SER A 94 -16.31 6.22 -2.50
N GLN A 95 -17.09 7.07 -1.82
CA GLN A 95 -17.98 8.03 -2.48
C GLN A 95 -17.21 9.01 -3.38
N ASN A 96 -15.97 9.34 -3.04
CA ASN A 96 -15.11 10.22 -3.84
C ASN A 96 -14.31 9.45 -4.91
N LYS A 97 -14.08 8.14 -4.75
CA LYS A 97 -13.29 7.32 -5.70
C LYS A 97 -14.06 6.89 -6.96
N VAL A 98 -15.39 6.86 -6.92
CA VAL A 98 -16.25 6.26 -7.97
C VAL A 98 -15.95 6.83 -9.37
N MET A 99 -15.65 8.13 -9.45
CA MET A 99 -15.38 8.80 -10.74
C MET A 99 -14.01 8.43 -11.33
N PHE A 100 -12.99 8.31 -10.49
CA PHE A 100 -11.60 8.15 -10.92
C PHE A 100 -11.25 6.69 -11.25
N LEU A 101 -11.67 5.73 -10.42
CA LEU A 101 -11.52 4.30 -10.73
C LEU A 101 -12.39 3.86 -11.91
N GLY A 102 -13.55 4.50 -12.11
CA GLY A 102 -14.42 4.25 -13.24
C GLY A 102 -13.71 4.44 -14.58
N ILE A 103 -13.00 5.56 -14.74
CA ILE A 103 -12.24 5.88 -15.96
C ILE A 103 -11.06 4.91 -16.15
N PHE A 104 -10.28 4.64 -15.10
CA PHE A 104 -9.15 3.69 -15.20
C PHE A 104 -9.61 2.27 -15.53
N ARG A 105 -10.74 1.83 -14.97
CA ARG A 105 -11.35 0.54 -15.30
C ARG A 105 -11.82 0.51 -16.75
N LEU A 106 -12.44 1.59 -17.23
CA LEU A 106 -12.88 1.72 -18.63
C LEU A 106 -11.70 1.66 -19.61
N VAL A 107 -10.61 2.39 -19.32
CA VAL A 107 -9.40 2.40 -20.14
C VAL A 107 -8.69 1.04 -20.10
N SER A 108 -8.59 0.42 -18.92
CA SER A 108 -8.01 -0.91 -18.75
C SER A 108 -8.79 -1.98 -19.52
N LEU A 109 -10.13 -1.95 -19.44
CA LEU A 109 -11.02 -2.84 -20.21
C LEU A 109 -10.88 -2.60 -21.72
N TYR A 110 -10.78 -1.34 -22.15
CA TYR A 110 -10.57 -1.00 -23.55
C TYR A 110 -9.25 -1.58 -24.09
N PHE A 111 -8.16 -1.44 -23.34
CA PHE A 111 -6.86 -1.97 -23.73
C PHE A 111 -6.79 -3.50 -23.72
N THR A 112 -7.39 -4.15 -22.71
CA THR A 112 -7.42 -5.63 -22.66
C THR A 112 -8.30 -6.22 -23.75
N ALA A 113 -9.46 -5.63 -24.03
CA ALA A 113 -10.30 -6.03 -25.16
C ALA A 113 -9.59 -5.79 -26.52
N GLY A 114 -8.85 -4.68 -26.63
CA GLY A 114 -8.03 -4.39 -27.81
C GLY A 114 -6.93 -5.43 -28.04
N PHE A 115 -6.21 -5.81 -26.98
CA PHE A 115 -5.17 -6.83 -27.06
C PHE A 115 -5.74 -8.21 -27.45
N ASP A 116 -6.85 -8.62 -26.83
CA ASP A 116 -7.51 -9.89 -27.14
C ASP A 116 -7.99 -9.94 -28.61
N SER A 117 -8.53 -8.83 -29.11
CA SER A 117 -8.92 -8.72 -30.53
C SER A 117 -7.72 -8.83 -31.48
N ILE A 118 -6.54 -8.30 -31.11
CA ILE A 118 -5.33 -8.38 -31.94
C ILE A 118 -4.81 -9.82 -31.95
N VAL A 119 -4.66 -10.44 -30.78
CA VAL A 119 -4.21 -11.83 -30.67
C VAL A 119 -5.13 -12.76 -31.46
N ARG A 120 -6.45 -12.58 -31.33
CA ARG A 120 -7.43 -13.39 -32.07
C ARG A 120 -7.31 -13.25 -33.58
N ARG A 121 -7.03 -12.04 -34.10
CA ARG A 121 -6.76 -11.84 -35.53
C ARG A 121 -5.48 -12.55 -35.98
N CYS A 122 -4.40 -12.40 -35.22
CA CYS A 122 -3.14 -13.08 -35.53
C CYS A 122 -3.29 -14.61 -35.52
N MET A 123 -4.08 -15.17 -34.59
CA MET A 123 -4.35 -16.61 -34.55
C MET A 123 -5.17 -17.08 -35.76
N ILE A 124 -6.19 -16.32 -36.18
CA ILE A 124 -7.00 -16.65 -37.37
C ILE A 124 -6.15 -16.55 -38.65
N GLU A 125 -5.28 -15.55 -38.76
CA GLU A 125 -4.36 -15.42 -39.90
C GLU A 125 -3.37 -16.58 -39.97
N LYS A 126 -2.82 -17.00 -38.82
CA LYS A 126 -1.94 -18.17 -38.73
C LYS A 126 -2.64 -19.47 -39.15
N GLU A 127 -3.88 -19.68 -38.71
CA GLU A 127 -4.67 -20.87 -39.09
C GLU A 127 -5.01 -20.87 -40.59
N LYS A 128 -5.18 -19.69 -41.20
CA LYS A 128 -5.36 -19.56 -42.65
C LYS A 128 -4.08 -19.86 -43.42
N SER A 129 -2.91 -19.39 -42.95
CA SER A 129 -1.63 -19.74 -43.58
C SER A 129 -1.36 -21.24 -43.51
N GLU A 130 -1.63 -21.89 -42.38
CA GLU A 130 -1.39 -23.34 -42.19
C GLU A 130 -2.33 -24.24 -43.00
N LYS A 131 -3.47 -23.73 -43.49
CA LYS A 131 -4.40 -24.47 -44.36
C LYS A 131 -4.16 -24.24 -45.86
N THR A 132 -3.26 -23.32 -46.21
CA THR A 132 -2.96 -22.95 -47.61
C THR A 132 -1.66 -23.60 -48.12
N ASP A 133 -0.89 -24.22 -47.21
CA ASP A 133 0.25 -25.11 -47.50
C ASP A 133 -0.19 -26.59 -47.48
#